data_AF-A0A1C5WAD2-F1
#
_entry.id   AF-A0A1C5WAD2-F1
#
_cell.length_a   1.000
_cell.length_b   1.000
_cell.length_c   1.000
_cell.angle_alpha   90.00
_cell.angle_beta   90.00
_cell.angle_gamma   90.00
#
_symmetry.space_group_name_H-M   'P 1'
#
loop_
_entity.id
_entity.type
_entity.pdbx_description
1 polymer ?
#
loop_
_entity_poly.entity_id
_entity_poly.type
_entity_poly.pdbx_seq_one_letter_code
_entity_poly.pdbx_strand_id
1 'polypeptide(L)'
;MRLVDADKARECFGGDGVTGAVMQRMFDSLPTIDAVPVVRCRECKYWRRYTRQWENHCAGECERHRMEGGTYENDFCSYGQRKEDEHEQ
;
A
#
# COMPACT_ATOMS: atom_id res chain seq x y z
N MET A 1 0.27 12.90 1.33
CA MET A 1 0.14 13.22 -0.11
C MET A 1 -0.99 12.39 -0.67
N ARG A 2 -1.82 12.95 -1.57
CA ARG A 2 -2.84 12.17 -2.30
C ARG A 2 -2.22 11.68 -3.59
N LEU A 3 -2.36 10.40 -3.87
CA LEU A 3 -1.86 9.79 -5.11
C LEU A 3 -2.89 10.03 -6.22
N VAL A 4 -2.40 10.34 -7.41
CA VAL A 4 -3.21 10.49 -8.62
C VAL A 4 -2.82 9.37 -9.56
N ASP A 5 -3.82 8.60 -9.99
CA ASP A 5 -3.67 7.58 -11.02
C ASP A 5 -3.46 8.29 -12.37
N ALA A 6 -2.27 8.13 -12.94
CA ALA A 6 -1.87 8.82 -14.16
C ALA A 6 -2.70 8.37 -15.37
N ASP A 7 -3.07 7.09 -15.44
CA ASP A 7 -3.82 6.54 -16.58
C ASP A 7 -5.26 7.06 -16.57
N LYS A 8 -5.92 7.07 -15.40
CA LYS A 8 -7.23 7.70 -15.24
C LYS A 8 -7.19 9.20 -15.52
N ALA A 9 -6.12 9.88 -15.12
CA ALA A 9 -5.96 11.29 -15.43
C ALA A 9 -5.83 11.53 -16.94
N ARG A 10 -5.10 10.68 -17.67
CA ARG A 10 -4.97 10.74 -19.14
C ARG A 10 -6.31 10.54 -19.85
N GLU A 11 -7.14 9.63 -19.37
CA GLU A 11 -8.51 9.43 -19.88
C GLU A 11 -9.35 10.70 -19.67
N CYS A 12 -9.32 11.28 -18.47
CA CYS A 12 -10.06 12.49 -18.14
C CYS A 12 -9.67 13.70 -19.02
N PHE A 13 -8.41 13.77 -19.45
CA PHE A 13 -7.88 14.85 -20.28
C PHE A 13 -7.64 14.43 -21.76
N GLY A 14 -8.23 13.32 -22.22
CA GLY A 14 -7.98 12.76 -23.55
C GLY A 14 -8.61 13.51 -24.73
N GLY A 15 -9.22 14.67 -24.50
CA GLY A 15 -9.86 15.46 -25.55
C GLY A 15 -8.88 16.09 -26.55
N ASP A 16 -9.38 16.33 -27.76
CA ASP A 16 -8.72 16.90 -28.94
C ASP A 16 -8.52 18.43 -28.88
N GLY A 17 -8.91 19.06 -27.77
CA GLY A 17 -8.63 20.46 -27.49
C GLY A 17 -7.19 20.73 -27.02
N VAL A 18 -6.78 22.00 -27.07
CA VAL A 18 -5.46 22.47 -26.61
C VAL A 18 -5.15 22.00 -25.18
N THR A 19 -6.14 22.00 -24.30
CA THR A 19 -6.01 21.53 -22.91
C THR A 19 -5.59 20.06 -22.82
N GLY A 20 -6.19 19.18 -23.63
CA GLY A 20 -5.85 17.76 -23.62
C GLY A 20 -4.45 17.51 -24.16
N ALA A 21 -4.07 18.18 -25.25
CA ALA A 21 -2.72 18.11 -25.80
C ALA A 21 -1.64 18.58 -24.82
N VAL A 22 -1.91 19.65 -24.05
CA VAL A 22 -0.97 20.13 -23.01
C VAL A 22 -0.87 19.14 -21.85
N MET A 23 -1.98 18.61 -21.37
CA MET A 23 -1.98 17.65 -20.25
C MET A 23 -1.27 16.35 -20.60
N GLN A 24 -1.47 15.81 -21.80
CA GLN A 24 -0.75 14.61 -22.26
C GLN A 24 0.76 14.81 -22.23
N ARG A 25 1.25 15.96 -22.72
CA ARG A 25 2.68 16.30 -22.65
C ARG A 25 3.18 16.42 -21.22
N MET A 26 2.37 16.96 -20.30
CA MET A 26 2.74 17.01 -18.89
C MET A 26 2.89 15.60 -18.30
N PHE A 27 1.94 14.69 -18.56
CA PHE A 27 2.03 13.32 -18.07
C PHE A 27 3.24 12.57 -18.61
N ASP A 28 3.61 12.79 -19.88
CA ASP A 28 4.80 12.18 -20.49
C ASP A 28 6.12 12.77 -19.98
N SER A 29 6.11 14.01 -19.48
CA SER A 29 7.31 14.72 -19.04
C SER A 29 7.60 14.57 -17.54
N LEU A 30 6.57 14.24 -16.75
CA LEU A 30 6.69 14.14 -15.30
C LEU A 30 7.11 12.73 -14.88
N PRO A 31 8.04 12.60 -13.92
CA PRO A 31 8.37 11.29 -13.37
C PRO A 31 7.15 10.71 -12.64
N THR A 32 6.76 9.50 -13.00
CA THR A 32 5.76 8.74 -12.25
C THR A 32 6.46 7.97 -11.14
N ILE A 33 5.82 7.90 -9.97
CA ILE A 33 6.23 7.03 -8.88
C ILE A 33 5.29 5.83 -8.84
N ASP A 34 5.84 4.63 -8.67
CA ASP A 34 5.02 3.46 -8.42
C ASP A 34 4.52 3.50 -6.97
N ALA A 35 3.20 3.68 -6.84
CA ALA A 35 2.58 3.85 -5.55
C ALA A 35 2.22 2.50 -4.94
N VAL A 36 3.15 1.92 -4.17
CA VAL A 36 2.88 0.70 -3.42
C VAL A 36 2.13 1.05 -2.13
N PRO A 37 0.97 0.43 -1.84
CA PRO A 37 0.26 0.67 -0.60
C PRO A 37 1.13 0.25 0.58
N VAL A 38 1.28 1.16 1.52
CA VAL A 38 1.96 0.87 2.78
C VAL A 38 1.07 -0.06 3.61
N VAL A 39 1.52 -1.29 3.85
CA VAL A 39 0.85 -2.25 4.73
C VAL A 39 1.61 -2.34 6.03
N ARG A 40 0.91 -2.12 7.15
CA ARG A 40 1.47 -2.34 8.49
C ARG A 40 1.35 -3.80 8.89
N CYS A 41 2.25 -4.34 9.70
CA CYS A 41 2.19 -5.73 10.14
C CYS A 41 0.82 -6.11 10.73
N ARG A 42 0.18 -5.25 11.53
CA ARG A 42 -1.18 -5.52 12.06
C ARG A 42 -2.27 -5.74 10.98
N GLU A 43 -2.08 -5.14 9.81
CA GLU A 43 -2.99 -5.21 8.65
C GLU A 43 -2.60 -6.34 7.67
N CYS A 44 -1.45 -6.98 7.88
CA CYS A 44 -0.96 -8.09 7.06
C CYS A 44 -1.72 -9.38 7.40
N LYS A 45 -2.18 -10.10 6.37
CA LYS A 45 -2.85 -11.40 6.57
C LYS A 45 -1.96 -12.50 7.14
N TYR A 46 -0.64 -12.34 7.03
CA TYR A 46 0.35 -13.31 7.50
C TYR A 46 0.90 -13.01 8.90
N TRP A 47 0.41 -11.96 9.55
CA TRP A 47 0.92 -11.51 10.84
C TRP A 47 -0.08 -11.76 11.96
N ARG A 48 0.43 -12.26 13.09
CA ARG A 48 -0.36 -12.55 14.29
C ARG A 48 0.30 -11.93 15.51
N ARG A 49 -0.50 -11.21 16.30
CA ARG A 49 -0.07 -10.64 17.58
C ARG A 49 0.25 -11.77 18.57
N TYR A 50 1.31 -11.59 19.34
CA TYR A 50 1.59 -12.44 20.50
C TYR A 50 0.50 -12.30 21.56
N THR A 51 -0.04 -13.43 22.02
CA THR A 51 -1.19 -13.45 22.94
C THR A 51 -0.80 -13.79 24.38
N ARG A 52 0.43 -14.25 24.63
CA ARG A 52 0.84 -14.63 25.99
C ARG A 52 1.24 -13.39 26.79
N GLN A 53 0.93 -13.42 28.08
CA GLN A 53 1.12 -12.29 29.00
C GLN A 53 2.58 -11.85 29.18
N TRP A 54 3.54 -12.74 28.92
CA TRP A 54 4.98 -12.46 28.99
C TRP A 54 5.57 -11.96 27.67
N GLU A 55 4.78 -11.95 26.59
CA GLU A 55 5.19 -11.49 25.28
C GLU A 55 4.77 -10.02 25.12
N ASN A 56 5.63 -9.18 24.54
CA ASN A 56 5.31 -7.77 24.28
C ASN A 56 4.01 -7.68 23.46
N HIS A 57 2.93 -7.14 24.05
CA HIS A 57 1.61 -7.07 23.42
C HIS A 57 1.54 -6.26 22.12
N CYS A 58 2.60 -5.49 21.80
CA CYS A 58 2.75 -4.72 20.56
C CYS A 58 3.55 -5.46 19.47
N ALA A 59 4.03 -6.67 19.76
CA ALA A 59 4.83 -7.50 18.87
C ALA A 59 4.05 -8.76 18.46
N GLY A 60 4.48 -9.38 17.37
CA GLY A 60 3.87 -10.58 16.83
C GLY A 60 4.77 -11.29 15.85
N GLU A 61 4.30 -12.43 15.36
CA GLU A 61 5.00 -13.26 14.40
C GLU A 61 4.46 -13.03 12.97
N CYS A 62 5.35 -13.03 11.99
CA CYS A 62 5.00 -13.05 10.58
C CYS A 62 5.32 -14.43 9.99
N GLU A 63 4.31 -15.10 9.44
CA GLU A 63 4.47 -16.45 8.85
C GLU A 63 5.43 -16.45 7.65
N ARG A 64 5.54 -15.33 6.95
CA ARG A 64 6.43 -15.14 5.79
C ARG A 64 7.82 -14.67 6.18
N HIS A 65 7.97 -14.14 7.40
CA HIS A 65 9.21 -13.56 7.88
C HIS A 65 9.41 -13.94 9.35
N ARG A 66 10.00 -15.12 9.57
CA ARG A 66 10.32 -15.63 10.91
C ARG A 66 11.58 -14.97 11.45
N MET A 67 11.46 -13.69 11.81
CA MET A 67 12.52 -12.96 12.50
C MET A 67 12.57 -13.39 13.97
N GLU A 68 13.77 -13.61 14.48
CA GLU A 68 14.00 -13.85 15.90
C GLU A 68 13.58 -12.60 16.70
N GLY A 69 12.60 -12.74 17.58
CA GLY A 69 12.01 -11.62 18.33
C GLY A 69 10.70 -11.05 17.76
N GLY A 70 10.26 -11.50 16.57
CA GLY A 70 9.03 -11.02 15.93
C GLY A 70 9.14 -9.61 15.34
N THR A 71 8.02 -9.07 14.87
CA THR A 71 7.89 -7.71 14.34
C THR A 71 6.85 -6.92 15.13
N TYR A 72 6.98 -5.60 15.18
CA TYR A 72 5.98 -4.74 15.80
C TYR A 72 4.78 -4.51 14.88
N GLU A 73 3.63 -4.24 15.48
CA GLU A 73 2.36 -4.00 14.76
C GLU A 73 2.42 -2.88 13.73
N ASN A 74 3.19 -1.84 14.04
CA ASN A 74 3.31 -0.65 13.22
C ASN A 74 4.52 -0.71 12.27
N ASP A 75 5.23 -1.83 12.22
CA ASP A 75 6.32 -1.99 11.26
C ASP A 75 5.77 -2.03 9.83
N PHE A 76 6.59 -1.54 8.90
CA PHE A 76 6.30 -1.61 7.47
C PHE A 76 6.53 -3.05 7.00
N CYS A 77 5.51 -3.67 6.41
CA CYS A 77 5.57 -5.06 5.97
C CYS A 77 5.84 -5.15 4.47
N SER A 78 7.03 -5.61 4.08
CA SER A 78 7.39 -5.84 2.67
C SER A 78 6.62 -7.00 2.02
N TYR A 79 6.16 -7.97 2.82
CA TYR A 79 5.31 -9.08 2.38
C TYR A 79 3.82 -8.80 2.58
N GLY A 80 3.49 -7.58 3.01
CA GLY A 80 2.17 -7.21 3.49
C GLY A 80 1.13 -7.32 2.39
N GLN A 81 0.32 -8.37 2.43
CA GLN A 81 -0.96 -8.38 1.75
C GLN A 81 -2.01 -7.97 2.76
N ARG A 82 -2.81 -6.96 2.39
CA ARG A 82 -3.94 -6.53 3.22
C ARG A 82 -4.84 -7.72 3.51
N LYS A 83 -5.38 -7.76 4.71
CA LYS A 83 -6.53 -8.62 5.01
C LYS A 83 -7.65 -8.22 4.05
N GLU A 84 -8.28 -9.20 3.44
CA GLU A 84 -9.50 -8.97 2.67
C GLU A 84 -10.55 -8.49 3.66
N ASP A 85 -11.12 -7.31 3.42
CA ASP A 85 -12.30 -6.88 4.17
C ASP A 85 -13.46 -7.77 3.68
N GLU A 86 -14.12 -8.51 4.58
CA GLU A 86 -15.35 -9.27 4.27
C GLU A 86 -16.55 -8.33 4.02
N HIS A 87 -16.37 -7.29 3.21
CA HIS A 87 -17.42 -6.37 2.80
C HIS A 87 -17.61 -6.45 1.27
N GLU A 88 -18.06 -7.61 0.82
CA GLU A 88 -18.88 -7.72 -0.39
C GLU A 88 -20.31 -8.10 0.01
N GLN A 89 -21.18 -7.09 0.06
CA GLN A 89 -22.59 -7.16 -0.36
C GLN A 89 -23.16 -5.74 -0.50
#